data_AF-F3FZ61-F1
#
_entry.id   AF-F3FZ61-F1
#
_cell.length_a   1.000
_cell.length_b   1.000
_cell.length_c   1.000
_cell.angle_alpha   90.00
_cell.angle_beta   90.00
_cell.angle_gamma   90.00
#
_symmetry.space_group_name_H-M   'P 1'
#
loop_
_entity.id
_entity.type
_entity.pdbx_description
1 polymer ?
#
loop_
_entity_poly.entity_id
_entity_poly.type
_entity_poly.pdbx_seq_one_letter_code
_entity_poly.pdbx_strand_id
1 'polypeptide(L)' 'VGGAGVARGYLHREALTAERFLDNPFSHAANARMYRTGDLGRWLA' A
#
# COMPACT_ATOMS: atom_id res chain seq x y z
N VAL A 1 1.16 1.78 -4.99
CA VAL A 1 0.03 1.06 -5.65
C VAL A 1 -1.11 0.92 -4.65
N GLY A 2 -2.37 1.11 -5.05
CA GLY A 2 -3.55 1.04 -4.17
C GLY A 2 -4.71 0.27 -4.80
N GLY A 3 -5.79 0.07 -4.04
CA GLY A 3 -7.04 -0.53 -4.54
C GLY A 3 -7.25 -2.02 -4.20
N ALA A 4 -8.25 -2.64 -4.83
CA ALA A 4 -8.73 -3.99 -4.50
C ALA A 4 -7.68 -5.10 -4.65
N GLY A 5 -6.66 -4.90 -5.50
CA GLY A 5 -5.56 -5.87 -5.70
C GLY A 5 -4.46 -5.82 -4.63
N VAL A 6 -4.52 -4.90 -3.67
CA VAL A 6 -3.53 -4.82 -2.58
C VAL A 6 -3.72 -5.99 -1.62
N ALA A 7 -2.65 -6.75 -1.38
CA ALA A 7 -2.68 -7.89 -0.47
C ALA A 7 -2.95 -7.50 0.98
N ARG A 8 -3.31 -8.48 1.81
CA ARG A 8 -3.51 -8.27 3.25
C ARG A 8 -2.21 -7.95 4.01
N GLY A 9 -1.08 -8.43 3.49
CA GLY A 9 0.23 -8.31 4.09
C GLY A 9 1.10 -9.52 3.76
N TYR A 10 2.21 -9.63 4.46
CA TYR A 10 3.09 -10.80 4.44
C TYR A 10 2.72 -11.75 5.59
N LEU A 11 2.45 -13.02 5.24
CA LEU A 11 2.08 -14.04 6.23
C LEU A 11 3.19 -14.20 7.29
N HIS A 12 2.81 -14.15 8.57
CA HIS A 12 3.72 -14.22 9.74
C HIS A 12 4.83 -13.16 9.77
N ARG A 13 4.65 -12.02 9.08
CA ARG A 13 5.63 -10.93 9.05
C ARG A 13 4.94 -9.58 9.25
N GLU A 14 4.43 -9.36 10.46
CA GLU A 14 3.64 -8.18 10.81
C GLU A 14 4.46 -6.88 10.72
N ALA A 15 5.69 -6.86 11.25
CA ALA A 15 6.56 -5.69 11.18
C ALA A 15 6.83 -5.24 9.73
N LEU A 16 7.16 -6.19 8.85
CA LEU A 16 7.40 -5.90 7.43
C LEU A 16 6.11 -5.47 6.71
N THR A 17 4.97 -6.03 7.12
CA THR A 17 3.67 -5.62 6.61
C THR A 17 3.39 -4.16 6.96
N ALA A 18 3.58 -3.75 8.22
CA ALA A 18 3.37 -2.38 8.67
C ALA A 18 4.30 -1.37 7.96
N GLU A 19 5.52 -1.78 7.62
CA GLU A 19 6.47 -0.91 6.91
C GLU A 19 6.06 -0.65 5.44
N ARG A 20 5.49 -1.65 4.76
CA ARG A 20 5.22 -1.61 3.30
C ARG A 20 3.76 -1.35 2.93
N PHE A 21 2.81 -1.75 3.78
CA PHE A 21 1.38 -1.57 3.58
C PHE A 21 0.91 -0.41 4.48
N LEU A 22 0.83 0.77 3.89
CA LEU A 22 0.54 2.03 4.57
C LEU A 22 -0.92 2.42 4.39
N ASP A 23 -1.43 3.28 5.27
CA ASP A 23 -2.74 3.90 5.08
C ASP A 23 -2.77 4.70 3.78
N ASN A 24 -3.91 4.66 3.08
CA ASN A 24 -4.10 5.40 1.84
C ASN A 24 -4.83 6.74 2.10
N PRO A 25 -4.12 7.88 2.16
CA PRO A 25 -4.73 9.18 2.42
C PRO A 25 -5.60 9.71 1.25
N PHE A 26 -5.53 9.06 0.09
CA PHE A 26 -6.26 9.48 -1.12
C PHE A 26 -7.59 8.73 -1.31
N SER A 27 -7.95 7.84 -0.38
CA SER A 27 -9.18 7.06 -0.44
C SER A 27 -10.09 7.41 0.72
N HIS A 28 -11.40 7.51 0.45
CA HIS A 28 -12.43 7.70 1.47
C HIS A 28 -12.96 6.38 2.05
N ALA A 29 -12.52 5.24 1.52
CA ALA A 29 -12.94 3.94 2.01
C ALA A 29 -12.28 3.63 3.37
N ALA A 30 -13.07 3.08 4.30
CA ALA A 30 -12.55 2.62 5.59
C ALA A 30 -11.45 1.55 5.38
N ASN A 31 -10.35 1.67 6.12
CA ASN A 31 -9.20 0.77 6.07
C ASN A 31 -8.53 0.66 4.68
N ALA A 32 -8.63 1.69 3.85
CA ALA A 32 -7.93 1.74 2.57
C ALA A 32 -6.42 1.78 2.79
N ARG A 33 -5.70 0.94 2.04
CA ARG A 33 -4.24 0.80 2.12
C ARG A 33 -3.57 0.96 0.77
N MET A 34 -2.29 1.28 0.80
CA MET A 34 -1.39 1.32 -0.35
C MET A 34 -0.11 0.55 -0.07
N TYR A 35 0.44 -0.08 -1.11
CA TYR A 35 1.73 -0.75 -1.08
C TYR A 35 2.85 0.17 -1.61
N ARG A 36 3.90 0.34 -0.81
CA ARG A 36 5.16 1.02 -1.19
C ARG A 36 6.02 0.05 -2.00
N THR A 37 6.13 0.28 -3.31
CA THR A 37 6.88 -0.59 -4.22
C THR A 37 8.39 -0.48 -4.05
N GLY A 38 8.90 0.72 -3.75
CA GLY A 38 10.34 1.02 -3.72
C GLY A 38 10.87 1.53 -5.05
N ASP A 39 10.06 1.47 -6.11
CA ASP A 39 10.41 1.97 -7.44
C ASP A 39 10.20 3.48 -7.55
N LEU A 40 11.06 4.17 -8.32
CA LEU A 40 10.88 5.57 -8.69
C LEU A 40 9.97 5.66 -9.93
N GLY A 41 8.97 6.54 -9.86
CA GLY A 41 8.07 6.82 -10.96
C GLY A 41 7.94 8.33 -11.20
N ARG A 42 7.67 8.71 -12.45
CA ARG A 42 7.30 10.08 -12.82
C ARG A 42 6.04 10.04 -13.66
N TRP A 43 5.04 10.82 -13.24
CA TRP A 43 3.85 11.06 -14.06
C TRP A 43 4.18 12.11 -15.12
N LEU A 44 3.91 11.78 -16.39
CA LEU A 44 3.98 12.71 -17.51
C LEU A 44 2.52 12.98 -17.92
N ALA A 45 1.97 14.08 -17.43
CA ALA A 45 0.65 14.57 -17.83
C ALA A 45 0.74 15.22 -19.21
#